data_AF-A0A7C5J1T4-F1
#
_entry.id   AF-A0A7C5J1T4-F1
#
_cell.length_a   1.000
_cell.length_b   1.000
_cell.length_c   1.000
_cell.angle_alpha   90.00
_cell.angle_beta   90.00
_cell.angle_gamma   90.00
#
_symmetry.space_group_name_H-M   'P 1'
#
loop_
_entity.id
_entity.type
_entity.pdbx_description
1 polymer ?
#
loop_
_entity_poly.entity_id
_entity_poly.type
_entity_poly.pdbx_seq_one_letter_code
_entity_poly.pdbx_strand_id
1 'polypeptide(L)' 'MRRYDEVFENNRRWAAENLRQDRHFFERLASGQTPEFLYIGCSDSRVPANEIMGLAP' A
#
# COMPACT_ATOMS: atom_id res chain seq x y z
N MET A 1 -11.96 20.34 0.18
CA MET A 1 -11.78 19.47 1.36
C MET A 1 -12.28 18.09 0.95
N ARG A 2 -11.40 17.09 0.78
CA ARG A 2 -11.89 15.71 0.58
C ARG A 2 -12.58 15.31 1.88
N ARG A 3 -13.83 14.89 1.80
CA ARG A 3 -14.54 14.38 2.97
C ARG A 3 -13.88 13.09 3.40
N TYR A 4 -13.64 12.92 4.70
CA TYR A 4 -13.07 11.68 5.24
C TYR A 4 -13.81 10.42 4.75
N ASP A 5 -15.11 10.55 4.49
CA ASP A 5 -15.96 9.50 3.90
C ASP A 5 -15.42 8.96 2.57
N GLU A 6 -14.93 9.83 1.68
CA GLU A 6 -14.35 9.44 0.38
C GLU A 6 -13.05 8.64 0.58
N VAL A 7 -12.23 9.04 1.56
CA VAL A 7 -10.98 8.34 1.88
C VAL A 7 -11.29 6.93 2.39
N PHE A 8 -12.28 6.80 3.28
CA PHE A 8 -12.72 5.49 3.78
C PHE A 8 -13.33 4.62 2.68
N GLU A 9 -14.11 5.20 1.77
CA GLU A 9 -14.70 4.45 0.66
C GLU A 9 -13.62 3.95 -0.31
N ASN A 10 -12.65 4.79 -0.64
CA ASN A 10 -11.51 4.40 -1.46
C ASN A 10 -10.69 3.29 -0.79
N ASN A 11 -10.48 3.35 0.53
CA ASN A 11 -9.80 2.31 1.28
C ASN A 11 -10.57 0.98 1.26
N ARG A 12 -11.89 0.99 1.48
CA ARG A 12 -12.73 -0.21 1.40
C ARG A 12 -12.64 -0.88 0.03
N ARG A 13 -12.76 -0.08 -1.04
CA ARG A 13 -12.63 -0.57 -2.42
C ARG A 13 -11.25 -1.15 -2.70
N TRP A 14 -10.19 -0.47 -2.27
CA TRP A 14 -8.82 -0.95 -2.43
C TRP A 14 -8.61 -2.28 -1.70
N ALA A 15 -9.05 -2.41 -0.46
CA ALA A 15 -8.90 -3.65 0.30
C ALA A 15 -9.67 -4.82 -0.35
N ALA A 16 -10.89 -4.58 -0.83
CA ALA A 16 -11.69 -5.58 -1.52
C ALA A 16 -11.03 -6.03 -2.84
N GLU A 17 -10.43 -5.10 -3.59
CA GLU A 17 -9.73 -5.42 -4.84
C GLU A 17 -8.48 -6.27 -4.59
N ASN A 18 -7.68 -5.94 -3.57
CA ASN A 18 -6.50 -6.74 -3.22
C ASN A 18 -6.90 -8.18 -2.83
N LEU A 19 -7.95 -8.35 -2.03
CA LEU A 19 -8.46 -9.68 -1.67
C LEU A 19 -9.07 -10.44 -2.85
N ARG A 20 -9.62 -9.74 -3.83
CA ARG A 20 -10.15 -10.34 -5.06
C ARG A 20 -9.04 -10.86 -5.96
N GLN A 21 -7.95 -10.10 -6.09
CA GLN A 21 -6.76 -10.50 -6.84
C GLN A 21 -5.98 -11.59 -6.10
N ASP A 22 -5.93 -11.50 -4.78
CA ASP A 22 -5.18 -12.42 -3.93
C ASP A 22 -5.80 -12.55 -2.54
N ARG A 23 -6.43 -13.70 -2.28
CA ARG A 23 -7.12 -13.98 -1.02
C ARG A 23 -6.18 -14.02 0.19
N HIS A 24 -4.89 -14.27 -0.02
CA HIS A 24 -3.88 -14.37 1.02
C HIS A 24 -3.01 -13.11 1.13
N PHE A 25 -3.38 -12.01 0.44
CA PHE A 25 -2.61 -10.77 0.40
C PHE A 25 -2.21 -10.27 1.79
N PHE A 26 -3.18 -10.12 2.70
CA PHE A 26 -2.91 -9.62 4.05
C PHE A 26 -2.23 -10.64 4.95
N GLU A 27 -2.44 -11.95 4.73
CA GLU A 27 -1.74 -13.00 5.48
C GLU A 27 -0.24 -12.96 5.18
N ARG A 28 0.14 -12.83 3.91
CA ARG A 28 1.55 -12.66 3.51
C ARG A 28 2.13 -11.33 3.95
N LEU A 29 1.36 -10.24 3.84
CA LEU A 29 1.82 -8.93 4.31
C LEU A 29 2.12 -8.97 5.82
N ALA A 30 1.31 -9.69 6.60
CA ALA A 30 1.47 -9.84 8.04
C ALA A 30 2.56 -10.86 8.44
N SER A 31 2.96 -11.77 7.55
CA SER A 31 3.96 -12.80 7.86
C SER A 31 5.37 -12.20 7.86
N GLY A 32 5.80 -11.67 9.01
CA GLY A 32 7.20 -11.33 9.33
C GLY A 32 8.02 -10.66 8.21
N GLN A 33 8.11 -9.33 8.23
CA GLN A 33 8.82 -8.58 7.19
C GLN A 33 10.30 -8.37 7.55
N THR A 34 11.21 -8.65 6.61
CA THR A 34 12.64 -8.28 6.66
C THR A 34 13.01 -7.53 5.39
N PRO A 35 12.68 -6.23 5.27
CA PRO A 35 12.91 -5.46 4.05
C PRO A 35 14.41 -5.33 3.78
N GLU A 36 14.79 -5.49 2.50
CA GLU A 36 16.20 -5.41 2.06
C GLU A 36 16.70 -3.96 1.95
N PHE A 37 15.77 -2.99 1.88
CA PHE A 37 16.08 -1.60 1.59
C PHE A 37 15.48 -0.65 2.63
N LEU A 38 16.26 0.35 3.00
CA LEU A 38 15.78 1.55 3.68
C LEU A 38 15.74 2.70 2.68
N TYR A 39 14.57 3.28 2.46
CA TYR A 39 14.40 4.45 1.61
C TYR A 39 14.11 5.70 2.45
N ILE A 40 15.00 6.71 2.37
CA ILE A 40 14.82 8.02 3.00
C ILE A 40 14.54 9.03 1.89
N GLY A 41 13.26 9.44 1.77
CA GLY A 41 12.78 10.32 0.71
C GLY A 41 12.39 11.71 1.20
N CYS A 42 12.22 12.64 0.25
CA CYS A 42 11.61 13.94 0.53
C CYS A 42 10.14 13.77 0.92
N SER A 43 9.66 14.56 1.90
CA SER A 43 8.26 14.55 2.32
C SER A 43 7.27 14.92 1.22
N ASP A 44 7.73 15.54 0.13
CA ASP A 44 6.88 15.82 -1.02
C ASP A 44 6.26 14.54 -1.62
N SER A 45 6.91 13.37 -1.46
CA SER A 45 6.42 12.05 -1.87
C SER A 45 5.77 12.04 -3.27
N ARG A 46 6.34 12.80 -4.21
CA ARG A 46 5.73 13.07 -5.54
C ARG A 46 5.47 11.80 -6.35
N VAL A 47 6.23 10.75 -6.08
CA VAL A 47 5.98 9.39 -6.56
C VAL A 47 6.28 8.42 -5.42
N PRO A 48 5.42 7.43 -5.13
CA PRO A 48 5.67 6.44 -4.09
C PRO A 48 6.93 5.60 -4.38
N ALA A 49 7.73 5.35 -3.34
CA ALA A 49 8.99 4.61 -3.48
C ALA A 49 8.77 3.19 -4.05
N ASN A 50 7.76 2.48 -3.55
CA ASN A 50 7.45 1.11 -3.99
C ASN A 50 7.09 1.06 -5.49
N GLU A 51 6.45 2.10 -6.03
CA GLU A 51 6.11 2.16 -7.47
C GLU A 51 7.35 2.37 -8.34
N ILE A 52 8.26 3.28 -7.95
CA ILE A 52 9.50 3.52 -8.70
C ILE A 52 10.41 2.28 -8.66
N MET A 53 10.44 1.59 -7.53
CA MET A 53 11.30 0.43 -7.32
C MET A 53 10.68 -0.90 -7.81
N GLY A 54 9.39 -0.90 -8.14
CA GLY A 54 8.66 -2.12 -8.52
C GLY A 54 8.54 -3.14 -7.38
N LEU A 55 8.51 -2.68 -6.14
CA LEU A 55 8.44 -3.52 -4.94
C LEU A 55 7.01 -3.67 -4.46
N ALA A 56 6.68 -4.85 -3.95
CA ALA A 56 5.44 -5.06 -3.20
C ALA A 56 5.48 -4.27 -1.87
N PRO A 57 4.32 -3.84 -1.35
CA PRO A 57 4.22 -3.20 -0.04
C PRO A 57 4.57 -4.12 1.13
#